data_AF-A0A957CJB7-F1
#
_entry.id   AF-A0A957CJB7-F1
#
_cell.length_a   1.000
_cell.length_b   1.000
_cell.length_c   1.000
_cell.angle_alpha   90.00
_cell.angle_beta   90.00
_cell.angle_gamma   90.00
#
_symmetry.space_group_name_H-M   'P 1'
#
loop_
_entity.id
_entity.type
_entity.pdbx_description
1 polymer ?
#
loop_
_entity_poly.entity_id
_entity_poly.type
_entity_poly.pdbx_seq_one_letter_code
_entity_poly.pdbx_strand_id
1 'polypeptide(L)'
;MKTLICPLSTQRISRHVVRLTGLMMATMIALYLLTGNITFIGAIVIDYSFRAFTTLPYSPFSWVAMQIVRQTDWSPKQIDKAPKIFAARVGWLFAVGTAVLYFIYPP
;
A
#
# COMPACT_ATOMS: atom_id res chain seq x y z
N MET A 1 -16.46 9.81 30.91
CA MET A 1 -15.78 10.06 29.62
C MET A 1 -15.85 8.78 28.81
N LYS A 2 -16.67 8.70 27.75
CA LYS A 2 -16.69 7.52 26.87
C LYS A 2 -15.51 7.63 25.91
N THR A 3 -14.39 7.01 26.26
CA THR A 3 -13.31 6.79 25.30
C THR A 3 -13.86 5.83 24.24
N LEU A 4 -14.21 6.35 23.07
CA LEU A 4 -14.56 5.55 21.90
C LEU A 4 -13.31 4.79 21.44
N ILE A 5 -12.96 3.71 22.16
CA ILE A 5 -12.01 2.69 21.72
C ILE A 5 -12.87 1.58 21.13
N CYS A 6 -13.48 1.87 19.99
CA CYS A 6 -14.07 0.84 19.16
C CYS A 6 -13.07 0.57 18.03
N PRO A 7 -12.50 -0.65 17.94
CA PRO A 7 -11.74 -0.99 16.74
C PRO A 7 -12.69 -0.89 15.56
N LEU A 8 -12.36 -0.03 14.58
CA LEU A 8 -13.11 0.14 13.34
C LEU A 8 -13.18 -1.18 12.53
N SER A 9 -12.30 -2.14 12.85
CA SER A 9 -12.29 -3.50 12.31
C SER A 9 -11.56 -4.47 13.25
N THR A 10 -12.00 -5.73 13.28
CA THR A 10 -11.32 -6.82 14.00
C THR A 10 -10.00 -7.23 13.35
N GLN A 11 -9.78 -6.87 12.08
CA GLN A 11 -8.53 -7.17 11.37
C GLN A 11 -7.45 -6.15 11.72
N ARG A 12 -6.34 -6.64 12.26
CA ARG A 12 -5.15 -5.84 12.57
C ARG A 12 -3.94 -6.27 11.75
N ILE A 13 -3.03 -5.33 11.53
CA ILE A 13 -1.78 -5.53 10.81
C ILE A 13 -0.63 -4.83 11.53
N SER A 14 0.60 -5.33 11.35
CA SER A 14 1.80 -4.71 11.92
C SER A 14 2.03 -3.31 11.36
N ARG A 15 2.22 -2.33 12.25
CA ARG A 15 2.57 -0.94 11.94
C ARG A 15 3.83 -0.84 11.09
N HIS A 16 4.83 -1.66 11.39
CA HIS A 16 6.11 -1.61 10.69
C HIS A 16 5.98 -2.06 9.24
N VAL A 17 5.25 -3.15 8.99
CA VAL A 17 4.96 -3.64 7.64
C VAL A 17 4.19 -2.58 6.85
N VAL A 18 3.18 -1.94 7.45
CA VAL A 18 2.42 -0.87 6.79
C VAL A 18 3.27 0.37 6.48
N ARG A 19 4.20 0.73 7.37
CA ARG A 19 5.12 1.86 7.13
C ARG A 19 6.11 1.55 6.00
N LEU A 20 6.67 0.35 6.00
CA LEU A 20 7.66 -0.06 5.02
C LEU A 20 7.02 -0.21 3.62
N THR A 21 5.83 -0.80 3.54
CA THR A 21 5.05 -0.83 2.29
C THR A 21 4.70 0.57 1.80
N GLY A 22 4.32 1.49 2.70
CA GLY A 22 4.08 2.88 2.34
C GLY A 22 5.34 3.56 1.78
N LEU A 23 6.51 3.29 2.35
CA LEU A 23 7.79 3.78 1.85
C LEU A 23 8.10 3.20 0.46
N MET A 24 7.90 1.90 0.25
CA MET A 24 8.06 1.28 -1.07
C MET A 24 7.16 1.93 -2.13
N MET A 25 5.89 2.19 -1.79
CA MET A 25 4.98 2.88 -2.71
C MET A 25 5.46 4.29 -3.03
N ALA A 26 5.89 5.05 -2.02
CA ALA A 26 6.45 6.39 -2.23
C ALA A 26 7.70 6.35 -3.13
N THR A 27 8.58 5.37 -2.95
CA THR A 27 9.75 5.20 -3.83
C THR A 27 9.37 4.86 -5.26
N MET A 28 8.37 4.01 -5.49
CA MET A 28 7.90 3.70 -6.86
C MET A 28 7.30 4.94 -7.54
N ILE A 29 6.55 5.76 -6.81
CA ILE A 29 6.02 7.03 -7.32
C ILE A 29 7.16 7.99 -7.67
N ALA A 30 8.16 8.12 -6.79
CA ALA A 30 9.33 8.97 -7.05
C ALA A 30 10.11 8.50 -8.28
N LEU A 31 10.32 7.18 -8.45
CA LEU A 31 10.98 6.62 -9.63
C LEU A 31 10.18 6.87 -10.91
N TYR A 32 8.85 6.76 -10.87
CA TYR A 32 8.00 7.14 -12.00
C TYR A 32 8.19 8.61 -12.37
N LEU A 33 8.19 9.53 -11.40
CA LEU A 33 8.37 10.96 -11.66
C LEU A 33 9.76 11.28 -12.25
N LEU A 34 10.80 10.53 -11.88
CA LEU A 34 12.16 10.76 -12.38
C LEU A 34 12.44 10.12 -13.74
N THR A 35 11.82 8.97 -14.04
CA THR A 35 12.12 8.18 -15.25
C THR A 35 11.05 8.28 -16.33
N GLY A 36 9.83 8.69 -15.98
CA GLY A 36 8.66 8.65 -16.88
C GLY A 36 8.24 7.22 -17.27
N ASN A 37 8.78 6.18 -16.62
CA ASN A 37 8.54 4.80 -17.04
C ASN A 37 7.24 4.24 -16.42
N ILE A 38 6.26 3.92 -17.27
CA ILE A 38 4.97 3.36 -16.86
C ILE A 38 5.07 2.04 -16.10
N THR A 39 6.17 1.29 -16.22
CA THR A 39 6.34 0.02 -15.49
C THR A 39 6.18 0.19 -13.96
N PHE A 40 6.60 1.34 -13.42
CA PHE A 40 6.47 1.64 -11.99
C PHE A 40 5.01 1.86 -11.58
N ILE A 41 4.21 2.54 -12.41
CA ILE A 41 2.77 2.69 -12.18
C ILE A 41 2.06 1.34 -12.30
N GLY A 42 2.44 0.50 -13.27
CA GLY A 42 1.92 -0.85 -13.39
C GLY A 42 2.13 -1.68 -12.12
N ALA A 43 3.34 -1.63 -11.53
CA ALA A 43 3.64 -2.30 -10.27
C ALA A 43 2.78 -1.79 -9.09
N ILE A 44 2.54 -0.47 -9.01
CA ILE A 44 1.66 0.14 -7.99
C ILE A 44 0.22 -0.32 -8.17
N VAL A 45 -0.30 -0.31 -9.40
CA VAL A 45 -1.68 -0.74 -9.71
C VAL A 45 -1.88 -2.19 -9.28
N ILE A 46 -0.94 -3.08 -9.58
CA ILE A 46 -1.00 -4.48 -9.19
C ILE A 46 -1.05 -4.61 -7.66
N ASP A 47 -0.12 -3.99 -6.92
CA ASP A 47 -0.08 -4.09 -5.46
C ASP A 47 -1.36 -3.57 -4.80
N TYR A 48 -1.83 -2.40 -5.25
CA TYR A 48 -3.06 -1.81 -4.74
C TYR A 48 -4.29 -2.64 -5.11
N SER A 49 -4.32 -3.30 -6.26
CA SER A 49 -5.42 -4.21 -6.62
C SER A 49 -5.55 -5.35 -5.62
N PHE A 50 -4.43 -6.00 -5.28
CA PHE A 50 -4.41 -7.03 -4.25
C PHE A 50 -4.90 -6.49 -2.90
N ARG A 51 -4.45 -5.31 -2.48
CA ARG A 51 -4.82 -4.74 -1.17
C ARG A 51 -6.25 -4.19 -1.09
N ALA A 52 -6.79 -3.72 -2.21
CA ALA A 52 -8.08 -3.06 -2.30
C ALA A 52 -9.25 -4.05 -2.43
N PHE A 53 -9.05 -5.11 -3.21
CA PHE A 53 -10.12 -6.02 -3.63
C PHE A 53 -10.00 -7.43 -3.06
N THR A 54 -8.81 -7.85 -2.60
CA THR A 54 -8.66 -9.19 -2.05
C THR A 54 -8.64 -9.18 -0.52
N THR A 55 -9.14 -10.27 0.06
CA THR A 55 -9.03 -10.55 1.50
C THR A 55 -7.66 -11.11 1.87
N LEU A 56 -6.79 -11.35 0.87
CA LEU A 56 -5.44 -11.89 1.10
C LEU A 56 -4.71 -11.01 2.11
N PRO A 57 -4.04 -11.65 3.10
CA PRO A 57 -3.31 -10.90 4.11
C PRO A 57 -2.08 -10.19 3.54
N TYR A 58 -1.62 -10.58 2.35
CA TYR A 58 -0.37 -10.11 1.75
C TYR A 58 -0.55 -9.70 0.29
N SER A 59 0.00 -8.54 -0.06
CA SER A 59 0.32 -8.15 -1.42
C SER A 59 1.81 -8.39 -1.71
N PRO A 60 2.28 -8.32 -2.97
CA PRO A 60 3.69 -8.51 -3.29
C PRO A 60 4.63 -7.63 -2.45
N PHE A 61 4.34 -6.33 -2.34
CA PHE A 61 5.17 -5.43 -1.54
C PHE A 61 4.97 -5.65 -0.04
N SER A 62 3.76 -6.01 0.40
CA SER A 62 3.52 -6.36 1.80
C SER A 62 4.24 -7.62 2.24
N TRP A 63 4.45 -8.57 1.33
CA TRP A 63 5.21 -9.78 1.59
C TRP A 63 6.70 -9.44 1.73
N VAL A 64 7.27 -8.66 0.81
CA VAL A 64 8.67 -8.18 0.91
C VAL A 64 8.87 -7.41 2.21
N ALA A 65 7.95 -6.50 2.53
CA ALA A 65 7.99 -5.74 3.77
C ALA A 65 7.91 -6.63 5.01
N MET A 66 7.13 -7.71 4.97
CA MET A 66 7.11 -8.68 6.06
C MET A 66 8.45 -9.38 6.22
N GLN A 67 9.10 -9.81 5.14
CA GLN A 67 10.40 -10.49 5.24
C GLN A 67 11.45 -9.58 5.87
N ILE A 68 11.47 -8.31 5.48
CA ILE A 68 12.37 -7.29 6.06
C ILE A 68 12.08 -7.12 7.56
N VAL A 69 10.80 -6.99 7.93
CA VAL A 69 10.40 -6.84 9.34
C VAL A 69 10.68 -8.10 10.15
N ARG A 70 10.61 -9.31 9.57
CA ARG A 70 10.94 -10.57 10.24
C ARG A 70 12.44 -10.72 10.53
N GLN A 71 13.28 -10.16 9.67
CA GLN A 71 14.73 -10.16 9.86
C GLN A 71 15.20 -9.09 10.86
N THR A 72 14.30 -8.20 11.29
CA THR A 72 14.62 -7.10 12.20
C THR A 72 13.87 -7.30 13.52
N ASP A 73 14.51 -7.06 14.68
CA ASP A 73 13.89 -7.20 16.01
C ASP A 73 12.87 -6.09 16.35
N TRP A 74 12.05 -5.68 15.37
CA TRP A 74 11.04 -4.66 15.58
C TRP A 74 9.81 -5.20 16.32
N SER A 75 9.46 -4.55 17.43
CA SER A 75 8.29 -4.96 18.22
C SER A 75 6.99 -4.85 17.40
N PRO A 76 6.17 -5.92 17.33
CA PRO A 76 4.98 -5.94 16.49
C PRO A 76 3.86 -5.09 17.09
N LYS A 77 3.85 -3.78 16.79
CA LYS A 77 2.73 -2.89 17.15
C LYS A 77 1.60 -3.05 16.15
N GLN A 78 0.48 -3.64 16.57
CA GLN A 78 -0.71 -3.86 15.75
C GLN A 78 -1.53 -2.58 15.56
N ILE A 79 -2.03 -2.33 14.36
CA ILE A 79 -2.94 -1.23 14.00
C ILE A 79 -4.11 -1.75 13.16
N ASP A 80 -5.22 -1.00 13.12
CA ASP A 80 -6.41 -1.41 12.38
C ASP A 80 -6.18 -1.42 10.86
N LYS A 81 -6.67 -2.48 10.21
CA LYS A 81 -6.50 -2.71 8.77
C LYS A 81 -7.51 -1.91 7.92
N ALA A 82 -8.72 -1.67 8.41
CA ALA A 82 -9.79 -1.03 7.62
C ALA A 82 -9.41 0.35 7.04
N PRO A 83 -8.82 1.29 7.80
CA PRO A 83 -8.37 2.57 7.24
C PRO A 83 -7.31 2.41 6.14
N LYS A 84 -6.55 1.31 6.16
CA LYS A 84 -5.50 1.02 5.16
C LYS A 84 -6.06 0.39 3.89
N ILE A 85 -7.14 -0.38 4.00
CA ILE A 85 -7.89 -0.87 2.83
C ILE A 85 -8.54 0.31 2.10
N PHE A 86 -9.14 1.24 2.84
CA PHE A 86 -9.69 2.46 2.25
C PHE A 86 -8.61 3.27 1.51
N ALA A 87 -7.46 3.49 2.15
CA ALA A 87 -6.32 4.16 1.50
C ALA A 87 -5.83 3.42 0.25
N ALA A 88 -5.80 2.08 0.26
CA ALA A 88 -5.42 1.28 -0.90
C ALA A 88 -6.42 1.43 -2.06
N ARG A 89 -7.72 1.51 -1.78
CA ARG A 89 -8.76 1.74 -2.81
C ARG A 89 -8.65 3.12 -3.44
N VAL A 90 -8.48 4.16 -2.63
CA VAL A 90 -8.28 5.52 -3.12
C VAL A 90 -6.98 5.62 -3.92
N GLY A 91 -5.89 5.03 -3.41
CA GLY A 91 -4.61 4.97 -4.12
C GLY A 91 -4.71 4.20 -5.43
N TRP A 92 -5.46 3.11 -5.48
CA TRP A 92 -5.71 2.35 -6.71
C TRP A 92 -6.41 3.19 -7.78
N LEU A 93 -7.44 3.94 -7.39
CA LEU A 93 -8.17 4.85 -8.30
C LEU A 93 -7.20 5.85 -8.95
N PHE A 94 -6.34 6.48 -8.15
CA PHE A 94 -5.34 7.40 -8.68
C PHE A 94 -4.30 6.72 -9.57
N ALA A 95 -3.79 5.54 -9.17
CA ALA A 95 -2.79 4.81 -9.95
C ALA A 95 -3.33 4.38 -11.33
N VAL A 96 -4.58 3.89 -11.39
CA VAL A 96 -5.26 3.57 -12.65
C VAL A 96 -5.51 4.85 -13.47
N GLY A 97 -5.96 5.93 -12.83
CA GLY A 97 -6.12 7.23 -13.48
C GLY A 97 -4.82 7.70 -14.14
N THR A 98 -3.70 7.63 -13.43
CA THR A 98 -2.37 7.95 -13.96
C THR A 98 -1.98 7.05 -15.13
N ALA A 99 -2.23 5.74 -15.04
CA ALA A 99 -1.93 4.81 -16.14
C ALA A 99 -2.74 5.15 -17.40
N VAL A 100 -4.04 5.45 -17.26
CA VAL A 100 -4.91 5.86 -18.37
C VAL A 100 -4.45 7.19 -18.97
N LEU A 101 -4.17 8.19 -18.11
CA LEU A 101 -3.68 9.49 -18.53
C LEU A 101 -2.35 9.40 -19.29
N TYR A 102 -1.45 8.50 -18.88
CA TYR A 102 -0.19 8.27 -19.58
C TYR A 102 -0.38 7.81 -21.03
N PHE A 103 -1.38 6.97 -21.31
CA PHE A 103 -1.69 6.56 -22.69
C PHE A 103 -2.39 7.63 -23.53
N ILE A 104 -3.18 8.51 -22.89
CA ILE A 104 -3.86 9.62 -23.57
C ILE A 104 -2.91 10.78 -23.84
N TYR A 105 -2.05 11.08 -22.87
CA TYR A 105 -1.08 12.16 -22.91
C TYR A 105 0.27 11.64 -22.38
N PRO A 106 1.10 11.04 -23.25
CA PRO A 106 2.42 10.59 -22.86
C PRO A 106 3.31 11.80 -22.53
N PRO A 107 4.09 11.73 -21.43
CA PRO A 107 5.02 12.78 -21.03
C PRO A 107 6.23 12.91 -21.97
#